data_AF-M3YTN9-F1
#
_entry.id   AF-M3YTN9-F1
#
_cell.length_a   1.000
_cell.length_b   1.000
_cell.length_c   1.000
_cell.angle_alpha   90.00
_cell.angle_beta   90.00
_cell.angle_gamma   90.00
#
_symmetry.space_group_name_H-M   'P 1'
#
loop_
_entity.id
_entity.type
_entity.pdbx_description
1 polymer ?
#
loop_
_entity_poly.entity_id
_entity_poly.type
_entity_poly.pdbx_seq_one_letter_code
_entity_poly.pdbx_strand_id
1 'polypeptide(L)'
;MDEVTFKSDTVLSDVHLYTPNHRHLMVRLNGMGQPVFLSQFKLLWNQDSQTDSGAEGGRHGMGPAEQTSASGPGSTRPPLGSGCSSDATSQEGVGARLDEDGDLDVERRPRAASDAEPAEPPRDKVHPTILTQEEDDPLADEARESSPQDVIRIEHTMATPLEDVGKQVWRGALLLADYILFQRDLFQGRTVLELGAGTGLASIIAATVARTVYCTDVGADLLAMCQRNIALNGHLTAAGGGVVKVKELDWLKDDLCTDPEVPFSWSQEDVSDLYSHTTILLAAEVFYDDDLTDALFRTLSRLVHKLENACTAILSVEKRLNFTLRHLDVTCEAYDHFRSWLQRLERLAGGRLRFAVEPVEASFPQLLVYERIQQLELWKIFVEPVT
;
A
#
# COMPACT_ATOMS: atom_id res chain seq x y z
N MET A 1 -6.84 6.85 33.80
CA MET A 1 -6.88 6.69 32.35
C MET A 1 -6.79 5.19 32.17
N ASP A 2 -7.95 4.59 32.00
CA ASP A 2 -8.11 3.14 32.02
C ASP A 2 -7.36 2.55 30.84
N GLU A 3 -6.64 1.45 31.07
CA GLU A 3 -5.94 0.68 30.05
C GLU A 3 -6.82 0.51 28.81
N VAL A 4 -6.28 0.87 27.65
CA VAL A 4 -6.90 0.51 26.37
C VAL A 4 -6.92 -1.00 26.31
N THR A 5 -8.06 -1.59 26.69
CA THR A 5 -8.26 -3.03 26.66
C THR A 5 -8.61 -3.40 25.24
N PHE A 6 -7.60 -3.81 24.46
CA PHE A 6 -7.81 -4.39 23.15
C PHE A 6 -8.59 -5.69 23.33
N LYS A 7 -9.83 -5.73 22.83
CA LYS A 7 -10.61 -6.97 22.76
C LYS A 7 -10.02 -7.83 21.62
N SER A 8 -10.18 -9.15 21.72
CA SER A 8 -9.67 -10.15 20.75
C SER A 8 -9.98 -9.86 19.28
N ASP A 9 -10.99 -9.04 19.00
CA ASP A 9 -11.50 -8.78 17.65
C ASP A 9 -10.99 -7.44 17.08
N THR A 10 -9.96 -6.87 17.71
CA THR A 10 -9.37 -5.58 17.28
C THR A 10 -8.24 -5.81 16.29
N VAL A 11 -8.37 -5.24 15.10
CA VAL A 11 -7.34 -5.16 14.07
C VAL A 11 -6.50 -3.90 14.30
N LEU A 12 -5.19 -4.06 14.40
CA LEU A 12 -4.24 -2.98 14.56
C LEU A 12 -3.66 -2.55 13.20
N SER A 13 -3.41 -1.25 13.04
CA SER A 13 -2.78 -0.74 11.82
C SER A 13 -1.30 -1.07 11.78
N ASP A 14 -0.85 -1.73 10.71
CA ASP A 14 0.57 -2.05 10.48
C ASP A 14 1.46 -0.81 10.26
N VAL A 15 0.85 0.37 10.12
CA VAL A 15 1.51 1.67 10.11
C VAL A 15 1.66 2.16 11.57
N HIS A 16 2.27 1.34 12.41
CA HIS A 16 2.60 1.71 13.80
C HIS A 16 3.76 2.71 13.83
N LEU A 17 3.42 3.98 13.89
CA LEU A 17 4.37 5.06 14.05
C LEU A 17 4.66 5.26 15.55
N TYR A 18 5.58 4.46 16.09
CA TYR A 18 6.02 4.56 17.48
C TYR A 18 6.82 5.85 17.71
N THR A 19 6.27 6.79 18.47
CA THR A 19 7.08 7.69 19.31
C THR A 19 7.02 7.19 20.75
N PRO A 20 8.16 6.89 21.39
CA PRO A 20 8.17 6.67 22.83
C PRO A 20 7.84 7.99 23.54
N ASN A 21 6.92 7.95 24.52
CA ASN A 21 6.78 8.91 25.63
C ASN A 21 6.01 10.23 25.45
N HIS A 22 5.11 10.40 24.48
CA HIS A 22 4.19 11.55 24.52
C HIS A 22 2.83 11.17 25.12
N ARG A 23 2.46 11.81 26.24
CA ARG A 23 1.11 11.74 26.81
C ARG A 23 0.21 12.60 25.95
N HIS A 24 -0.74 12.00 25.25
CA HIS A 24 -1.71 12.72 24.44
C HIS A 24 -3.01 12.93 25.22
N LEU A 25 -3.44 14.19 25.34
CA LEU A 25 -4.70 14.61 25.98
C LEU A 25 -5.78 14.83 24.90
N MET A 26 -7.01 14.38 25.20
CA MET A 26 -8.26 14.44 24.41
C MET A 26 -8.17 14.06 22.91
N VAL A 27 -8.88 12.99 22.57
CA VAL A 27 -8.89 12.37 21.25
C VAL A 27 -10.21 12.68 20.56
N ARG A 28 -10.17 13.22 19.33
CA ARG A 28 -11.36 13.31 18.48
C ARG A 28 -11.83 11.89 18.16
N LEU A 29 -13.09 11.58 18.47
CA LEU A 29 -13.68 10.29 18.15
C LEU A 29 -14.46 10.37 16.83
N ASN A 30 -14.47 9.29 16.05
CA ASN A 30 -15.38 9.16 14.91
C ASN A 30 -16.82 8.86 15.38
N GLY A 31 -17.76 8.71 14.43
CA GLY A 31 -19.16 8.41 14.74
C GLY A 31 -19.38 7.12 15.55
N MET A 32 -18.37 6.24 15.61
CA MET A 32 -18.38 4.97 16.32
C MET A 32 -17.60 5.02 17.65
N GLY A 33 -17.13 6.19 18.07
CA GLY A 33 -16.39 6.35 19.33
C GLY A 33 -14.92 5.92 19.28
N GLN A 34 -14.34 5.72 18.09
CA GLN A 34 -12.93 5.35 17.93
C GLN A 34 -12.03 6.58 17.78
N PRO A 35 -10.83 6.57 18.39
CA PRO A 35 -9.77 7.55 18.16
C PRO A 35 -9.45 7.83 16.68
N VAL A 36 -9.51 9.11 16.29
CA VAL A 36 -9.06 9.60 14.97
C VAL A 36 -7.70 10.28 15.11
N PHE A 37 -6.78 9.94 14.22
CA PHE A 37 -5.41 10.43 14.15
C PHE A 37 -5.17 11.15 12.82
N LEU A 38 -4.22 12.08 12.79
CA LEU A 38 -3.72 12.66 11.54
C LEU A 38 -2.27 12.26 11.31
N SER A 39 -2.04 11.49 10.26
CA SER A 39 -0.68 11.18 9.81
C SER A 39 -0.26 12.14 8.70
N GLN A 40 1.02 12.50 8.70
CA GLN A 40 1.65 13.26 7.64
C GLN A 40 2.63 12.35 6.90
N PHE A 41 2.41 12.07 5.63
CA PHE A 41 3.32 11.28 4.81
C PHE A 41 4.14 12.21 3.91
N LYS A 42 5.46 12.15 4.02
CA LYS A 42 6.37 12.97 3.22
C LYS A 42 6.61 12.31 1.86
N LEU A 43 6.46 13.11 0.81
CA LEU A 43 6.76 12.78 -0.56
C LEU A 43 8.21 13.14 -0.87
N LEU A 44 8.95 12.18 -1.40
CA LEU A 44 10.35 12.32 -1.78
C LEU A 44 10.40 12.64 -3.28
N TRP A 45 10.29 13.90 -3.64
CA TRP A 45 10.54 14.32 -5.03
C TRP A 45 12.02 14.17 -5.34
N ASN A 46 12.36 13.64 -6.52
CA ASN A 46 13.75 13.45 -6.95
C ASN A 46 14.58 14.70 -6.64
N GLN A 47 15.61 14.54 -5.80
CA GLN A 47 16.56 15.61 -5.44
C GLN A 47 17.48 16.03 -6.61
N ASP A 48 17.22 15.55 -7.83
CA ASP A 48 18.07 15.76 -9.00
C ASP A 48 17.83 17.07 -9.76
N SER A 49 17.13 18.04 -9.17
CA SER A 49 16.88 19.35 -9.81
C SER A 49 17.66 20.54 -9.23
N GLN A 50 18.52 20.32 -8.23
CA GLN A 50 19.50 21.32 -7.79
C GLN A 50 20.90 20.96 -8.29
N THR A 51 21.12 21.09 -9.60
CA THR A 51 22.46 21.45 -10.07
C THR A 51 22.71 22.89 -9.65
N ASP A 52 23.41 23.04 -8.54
CA ASP A 52 23.96 24.31 -8.10
C ASP A 52 24.90 24.82 -9.22
N SER A 53 24.40 25.78 -10.00
CA SER A 53 25.19 26.52 -10.97
C SER A 53 25.94 27.63 -10.23
N GLY A 54 26.78 27.22 -9.28
CA GLY A 54 27.73 28.06 -8.57
C GLY A 54 29.06 28.10 -9.33
N ALA A 55 29.14 28.96 -10.33
CA ALA A 55 30.40 29.30 -10.96
C ALA A 55 31.29 30.08 -9.97
N GLU A 56 32.34 29.44 -9.46
CA GLU A 56 33.52 30.17 -8.99
C GLU A 56 34.78 29.61 -9.66
N GLY A 57 35.43 30.49 -10.42
CA GLY A 57 36.67 30.22 -11.11
C GLY A 57 37.87 30.18 -10.17
N GLY A 58 38.76 29.22 -10.41
CA GLY A 58 40.08 29.17 -9.80
C GLY A 58 41.03 28.37 -10.67
N ARG A 59 42.02 29.06 -11.25
CA ARG A 59 43.07 28.51 -12.12
C ARG A 59 44.09 27.66 -11.36
N HIS A 60 44.85 26.89 -12.15
CA HIS A 60 46.11 26.16 -11.88
C HIS A 60 45.92 24.66 -11.60
N GLY A 61 46.56 23.72 -12.28
CA GLY A 61 47.70 23.76 -13.20
C GLY A 61 47.90 22.40 -13.89
N MET A 62 48.66 22.45 -14.97
CA MET A 62 48.90 21.42 -15.99
C MET A 62 49.94 20.36 -15.56
N GLY A 63 49.78 19.11 -15.99
CA GLY A 63 50.89 18.16 -16.21
C GLY A 63 50.69 16.74 -15.66
N PRO A 64 51.29 15.71 -16.28
CA PRO A 64 50.52 14.81 -17.16
C PRO A 64 50.59 13.31 -16.84
N ALA A 65 49.70 12.61 -17.54
CA ALA A 65 49.58 11.17 -17.81
C ALA A 65 50.79 10.25 -17.58
N GLU A 66 50.50 9.07 -17.04
CA GLU A 66 51.13 7.82 -17.48
C GLU A 66 50.05 6.76 -17.76
N GLN A 67 50.02 6.34 -19.02
CA GLN A 67 49.37 5.15 -19.53
C GLN A 67 50.25 3.94 -19.20
N THR A 68 49.68 2.84 -18.73
CA THR A 68 50.13 1.49 -19.14
C THR A 68 48.94 0.52 -19.15
N SER A 69 48.61 0.07 -20.36
CA SER A 69 48.03 -1.22 -20.73
C SER A 69 49.00 -2.36 -20.32
N ALA A 70 48.73 -3.67 -20.32
CA ALA A 70 47.73 -4.54 -20.91
C ALA A 70 47.82 -5.95 -20.25
N SER A 71 46.85 -6.82 -20.60
CA SER A 71 46.96 -8.28 -20.83
C SER A 71 47.09 -9.28 -19.65
N GLY A 72 46.12 -10.23 -19.59
CA GLY A 72 46.14 -11.48 -18.82
C GLY A 72 47.04 -12.58 -19.45
N PRO A 73 46.74 -13.90 -19.41
CA PRO A 73 45.66 -14.68 -18.76
C PRO A 73 46.19 -15.93 -17.99
N GLY A 74 45.29 -16.81 -17.50
CA GLY A 74 45.59 -18.23 -17.18
C GLY A 74 45.15 -18.65 -15.77
N SER A 75 44.14 -19.52 -15.67
CA SER A 75 44.29 -20.97 -15.37
C SER A 75 44.58 -21.20 -13.87
N THR A 76 43.90 -22.04 -13.09
CA THR A 76 43.39 -23.39 -13.35
C THR A 76 42.62 -23.82 -12.10
N ARG A 77 41.51 -24.53 -12.29
CA ARG A 77 40.81 -25.30 -11.25
C ARG A 77 41.51 -26.67 -11.09
N PRO A 78 41.52 -27.29 -9.91
CA PRO A 78 41.21 -28.73 -9.82
C PRO A 78 40.34 -29.11 -8.60
N PRO A 79 39.84 -30.37 -8.50
CA PRO A 79 38.48 -30.67 -8.00
C PRO A 79 38.39 -31.75 -6.90
N LEU A 80 37.12 -32.11 -6.56
CA LEU A 80 36.58 -33.43 -6.14
C LEU A 80 36.53 -33.85 -4.65
N GLY A 81 35.38 -34.46 -4.32
CA GLY A 81 35.10 -35.32 -3.15
C GLY A 81 33.71 -35.02 -2.56
N SER A 82 32.59 -35.56 -3.09
CA SER A 82 32.00 -36.88 -2.81
C SER A 82 32.01 -37.29 -1.33
N GLY A 83 30.82 -37.42 -0.75
CA GLY A 83 30.62 -37.97 0.59
C GLY A 83 29.21 -37.77 1.12
N CYS A 84 28.25 -38.58 0.64
CA CYS A 84 27.05 -38.88 1.42
C CYS A 84 27.48 -39.65 2.67
N SER A 85 27.13 -39.14 3.85
CA SER A 85 27.08 -39.94 5.07
C SER A 85 25.77 -39.66 5.78
N SER A 86 24.88 -40.64 5.65
CA SER A 86 23.81 -40.93 6.57
C SER A 86 24.36 -41.08 7.99
N ASP A 87 23.84 -40.31 8.95
CA ASP A 87 23.87 -40.73 10.34
C ASP A 87 22.45 -40.71 10.88
N ALA A 88 21.91 -41.92 10.97
CA ALA A 88 20.76 -42.24 11.79
C ALA A 88 21.24 -42.30 13.24
N THR A 89 20.81 -41.36 14.05
CA THR A 89 20.77 -41.52 15.52
C THR A 89 19.36 -41.28 16.00
N SER A 90 18.68 -42.39 16.24
CA SER A 90 17.51 -42.49 17.12
C SER A 90 17.87 -42.06 18.54
N GLN A 91 17.27 -40.99 19.04
CA GLN A 91 17.01 -40.73 20.45
C GLN A 91 15.63 -40.06 20.51
N GLU A 92 14.60 -40.81 20.87
CA GLU A 92 14.01 -40.84 22.23
C GLU A 92 13.40 -39.49 22.65
N GLY A 93 12.09 -39.55 22.92
CA GLY A 93 11.17 -38.45 23.18
C GLY A 93 11.73 -37.25 23.93
N VAL A 94 11.84 -36.12 23.22
CA VAL A 94 11.90 -34.80 23.85
C VAL A 94 10.46 -34.41 24.19
N GLY A 95 10.07 -34.65 25.44
CA GLY A 95 8.86 -34.04 25.98
C GLY A 95 9.01 -32.52 25.85
N ALA A 96 8.02 -31.88 25.22
CA ALA A 96 8.02 -30.44 25.06
C ALA A 96 8.15 -29.80 26.46
N ARG A 97 9.19 -28.99 26.65
CA ARG A 97 9.36 -28.23 27.89
C ARG A 97 8.27 -27.17 27.89
N LEU A 98 7.52 -27.13 28.97
CA LEU A 98 6.54 -26.10 29.23
C LEU A 98 7.10 -25.16 30.29
N ASP A 99 6.87 -23.87 30.16
CA ASP A 99 7.18 -22.89 31.19
C ASP A 99 6.10 -22.84 32.28
N GLU A 100 6.19 -21.87 33.20
CA GLU A 100 5.37 -21.82 34.41
C GLU A 100 3.88 -21.56 34.15
N ASP A 101 3.51 -21.00 32.99
CA ASP A 101 2.12 -20.79 32.58
C ASP A 101 1.60 -21.85 31.60
N GLY A 102 2.46 -22.80 31.19
CA GLY A 102 2.09 -23.97 30.40
C GLY A 102 2.28 -23.78 28.90
N ASP A 103 2.98 -22.73 28.47
CA ASP A 103 3.36 -22.49 27.09
C ASP A 103 4.63 -23.27 26.73
N LEU A 104 4.86 -23.47 25.41
CA LEU A 104 6.03 -24.19 24.92
C LEU A 104 7.30 -23.35 25.11
N ASP A 105 8.26 -23.85 25.88
CA ASP A 105 9.58 -23.24 26.07
C ASP A 105 10.44 -23.49 24.82
N VAL A 106 10.33 -22.58 23.84
CA VAL A 106 11.07 -22.64 22.58
C VAL A 106 12.40 -21.91 22.73
N GLU A 107 13.49 -22.66 22.92
CA GLU A 107 14.84 -22.10 22.89
C GLU A 107 15.12 -21.43 21.53
N ARG A 108 15.19 -20.09 21.51
CA ARG A 108 15.54 -19.34 20.29
C ARG A 108 16.93 -19.74 19.82
N ARG A 109 17.04 -20.21 18.57
CA ARG A 109 18.31 -20.54 17.92
C ARG A 109 19.29 -19.35 18.07
N PRO A 110 20.48 -19.54 18.66
CA PRO A 110 21.47 -18.48 18.76
C PRO A 110 21.83 -17.96 17.35
N ARG A 111 21.81 -16.64 17.17
CA ARG A 111 22.30 -16.01 15.93
C ARG A 111 23.76 -16.41 15.71
N ALA A 112 24.08 -16.94 14.53
CA ALA A 112 25.45 -17.20 14.15
C ALA A 112 26.20 -15.86 14.06
N ALA A 113 27.39 -15.78 14.68
CA ALA A 113 28.20 -14.56 14.73
C ALA A 113 28.79 -14.12 13.37
N SER A 114 28.30 -14.66 12.25
CA SER A 114 28.75 -14.38 10.88
C SER A 114 27.77 -13.56 10.03
N ASP A 115 26.57 -13.26 10.55
CA ASP A 115 25.60 -12.43 9.81
C ASP A 115 25.82 -10.96 10.21
N ALA A 116 26.87 -10.36 9.65
CA ALA A 116 27.01 -8.91 9.64
C ALA A 116 25.94 -8.35 8.69
N GLU A 117 24.80 -7.92 9.26
CA GLU A 117 23.81 -7.09 8.57
C GLU A 117 24.54 -5.93 7.86
N PRO A 118 24.37 -5.71 6.55
CA PRO A 118 24.80 -4.46 5.95
C PRO A 118 24.11 -3.32 6.69
N ALA A 119 24.86 -2.26 7.01
CA ALA A 119 24.33 -1.12 7.75
C ALA A 119 23.00 -0.66 7.13
N GLU A 120 21.89 -0.93 7.82
CA GLU A 120 20.58 -0.43 7.41
C GLU A 120 20.69 1.08 7.21
N PRO A 121 20.21 1.63 6.08
CA PRO A 121 20.19 3.08 5.90
C PRO A 121 19.43 3.72 7.08
N PRO A 122 19.85 4.90 7.55
CA PRO A 122 19.24 5.55 8.70
C PRO A 122 17.73 5.67 8.47
N ARG A 123 16.98 5.06 9.37
CA ARG A 123 15.52 4.94 9.33
C ARG A 123 14.91 6.34 9.43
N ASP A 124 14.60 6.98 8.30
CA ASP A 124 13.74 8.17 8.29
C ASP A 124 12.36 7.72 8.76
N LYS A 125 12.02 8.03 10.02
CA LYS A 125 10.76 7.68 10.64
C LYS A 125 9.74 8.76 10.27
N VAL A 126 8.63 8.37 9.65
CA VAL A 126 7.46 9.27 9.57
C VAL A 126 6.89 9.47 10.97
N HIS A 127 6.41 10.67 11.28
CA HIS A 127 5.91 11.05 12.60
C HIS A 127 4.45 11.52 12.48
N PRO A 128 3.46 10.81 13.04
CA PRO A 128 2.09 11.28 13.07
C PRO A 128 1.87 12.21 14.25
N THR A 129 1.00 13.19 14.07
CA THR A 129 0.61 14.13 15.11
C THR A 129 -0.83 13.84 15.51
N ILE A 130 -1.09 13.60 16.79
CA ILE A 130 -2.44 13.40 17.29
C ILE A 130 -3.20 14.72 17.17
N LEU A 131 -4.34 14.72 16.47
CA LEU A 131 -5.22 15.87 16.43
C LEU A 131 -5.98 15.99 17.74
N THR A 132 -5.73 17.08 18.47
CA THR A 132 -6.57 17.51 19.58
C THR A 132 -7.84 18.17 19.05
N GLN A 133 -8.95 17.97 19.77
CA GLN A 133 -10.27 18.49 19.42
C GLN A 133 -10.28 20.04 19.49
N GLU A 134 -10.55 20.68 18.35
CA GLU A 134 -10.88 22.11 18.17
C GLU A 134 -10.13 23.11 19.06
N GLU A 135 -8.90 23.46 18.70
CA GLU A 135 -8.42 24.83 18.80
C GLU A 135 -7.56 25.13 17.56
N ASP A 136 -7.82 26.26 16.90
CA ASP A 136 -6.82 26.95 16.08
C ASP A 136 -5.61 27.25 17.00
N ASP A 137 -4.68 26.31 17.17
CA ASP A 137 -3.43 26.57 17.90
C ASP A 137 -2.28 26.82 16.89
N PRO A 138 -1.78 28.07 16.80
CA PRO A 138 -0.73 28.50 15.89
C PRO A 138 0.68 28.02 16.32
N LEU A 139 0.83 26.73 16.62
CA LEU A 139 2.14 26.07 16.70
C LEU A 139 2.54 25.45 15.36
N ALA A 140 2.19 26.16 14.30
CA ALA A 140 2.90 26.15 13.04
C ALA A 140 4.25 26.87 13.20
N ASP A 141 5.27 26.26 13.83
CA ASP A 141 6.66 26.71 13.58
C ASP A 141 7.83 25.79 13.98
N GLU A 142 7.65 24.52 14.36
CA GLU A 142 8.81 23.63 14.66
C GLU A 142 8.95 22.38 13.76
N ALA A 143 8.56 22.50 12.49
CA ALA A 143 9.03 21.61 11.42
C ALA A 143 9.34 22.41 10.15
N ARG A 144 10.19 23.42 10.28
CA ARG A 144 10.77 24.15 9.14
C ARG A 144 11.83 23.30 8.46
N GLU A 145 11.41 22.39 7.57
CA GLU A 145 12.30 21.83 6.54
C GLU A 145 11.61 21.10 5.36
N SER A 146 10.27 20.99 5.31
CA SER A 146 9.56 20.48 4.13
C SER A 146 8.60 21.51 3.57
N SER A 147 8.63 21.73 2.24
CA SER A 147 7.66 22.57 1.58
C SER A 147 6.25 21.97 1.79
N PRO A 148 5.19 22.78 2.04
CA PRO A 148 3.83 22.27 2.18
C PRO A 148 3.34 21.44 0.98
N GLN A 149 4.04 21.52 -0.16
CA GLN A 149 3.71 20.86 -1.42
C GLN A 149 4.09 19.36 -1.42
N ASP A 150 4.84 18.89 -0.43
CA ASP A 150 5.44 17.54 -0.43
C ASP A 150 4.89 16.67 0.70
N VAL A 151 3.74 17.04 1.28
CA VAL A 151 3.16 16.32 2.43
C VAL A 151 1.71 15.94 2.14
N ILE A 152 1.39 14.67 2.38
CA ILE A 152 0.02 14.15 2.40
C ILE A 152 -0.46 14.10 3.84
N ARG A 153 -1.64 14.64 4.13
CA ARG A 153 -2.28 14.62 5.45
C ARG A 153 -3.48 13.67 5.43
N ILE A 154 -3.47 12.62 6.25
CA ILE A 154 -4.53 11.60 6.26
C ILE A 154 -5.10 11.46 7.68
N GLU A 155 -6.40 11.77 7.83
CA GLU A 155 -7.21 11.32 8.97
C GLU A 155 -7.45 9.81 8.85
N HIS A 156 -7.21 9.07 9.93
CA HIS A 156 -7.39 7.62 10.00
C HIS A 156 -7.52 7.12 11.45
N THR A 157 -7.81 5.84 11.63
CA THR A 157 -7.85 5.16 12.92
C THR A 157 -6.68 4.16 13.02
N MET A 158 -6.15 3.96 14.24
CA MET A 158 -5.02 3.05 14.47
C MET A 158 -5.44 1.63 14.88
N ALA A 159 -6.69 1.47 15.30
CA ALA A 159 -7.24 0.21 15.78
C ALA A 159 -8.76 0.21 15.53
N THR A 160 -9.27 -0.84 14.89
CA THR A 160 -10.70 -0.98 14.56
C THR A 160 -11.13 -2.44 14.68
N PRO A 161 -12.45 -2.73 14.81
CA PRO A 161 -12.95 -4.04 14.44
C PRO A 161 -12.74 -4.30 12.94
N LEU A 162 -12.85 -5.56 12.53
CA LEU A 162 -12.62 -6.00 11.15
C LEU A 162 -13.52 -5.27 10.14
N GLU A 163 -14.77 -4.97 10.51
CA GLU A 163 -15.74 -4.24 9.67
C GLU A 163 -15.37 -2.77 9.38
N ASP A 164 -14.44 -2.20 10.15
CA ASP A 164 -14.03 -0.78 10.07
C ASP A 164 -12.58 -0.62 9.58
N VAL A 165 -11.92 -1.68 9.09
CA VAL A 165 -10.50 -1.65 8.67
C VAL A 165 -10.21 -0.66 7.55
N GLY A 166 -11.22 -0.26 6.77
CA GLY A 166 -11.10 0.80 5.76
C GLY A 166 -10.73 2.17 6.34
N LYS A 167 -10.95 2.40 7.66
CA LYS A 167 -10.58 3.63 8.35
C LYS A 167 -9.08 3.71 8.68
N GLN A 168 -8.33 2.64 8.46
CA GLN A 168 -6.88 2.58 8.73
C GLN A 168 -6.06 2.85 7.45
N VAL A 169 -4.82 3.29 7.60
CA VAL A 169 -3.85 3.28 6.49
C VAL A 169 -3.12 1.95 6.46
N TRP A 170 -3.08 1.32 5.30
CA TRP A 170 -2.39 0.05 5.08
C TRP A 170 -1.17 0.19 4.16
N ARG A 171 -0.14 -0.65 4.37
CA ARG A 171 1.13 -0.56 3.62
C ARG A 171 0.96 -0.75 2.12
N GLY A 172 0.01 -1.58 1.68
CA GLY A 172 -0.30 -1.74 0.26
C GLY A 172 -0.83 -0.46 -0.41
N ALA A 173 -1.51 0.43 0.32
CA ALA A 173 -1.91 1.73 -0.23
C ALA A 173 -0.69 2.63 -0.49
N LEU A 174 0.34 2.56 0.36
CA LEU A 174 1.59 3.30 0.20
C LEU A 174 2.43 2.75 -0.97
N LEU A 175 2.49 1.42 -1.11
CA LEU A 175 3.11 0.76 -2.25
C LEU A 175 2.44 1.14 -3.58
N LEU A 176 1.10 1.16 -3.59
CA LEU A 176 0.33 1.56 -4.76
C LEU A 176 0.57 3.04 -5.10
N ALA A 177 0.65 3.91 -4.08
CA ALA A 177 0.96 5.33 -4.25
C ALA A 177 2.35 5.55 -4.87
N ASP A 178 3.38 4.84 -4.40
CA ASP A 178 4.71 4.86 -5.03
C ASP A 178 4.67 4.44 -6.49
N TYR A 179 3.90 3.38 -6.81
CA TYR A 179 3.76 2.91 -8.19
C TYR A 179 3.06 3.95 -9.08
N ILE A 180 2.01 4.62 -8.59
CA ILE A 180 1.32 5.70 -9.31
C ILE A 180 2.30 6.85 -9.63
N LEU A 181 3.09 7.27 -8.64
CA LEU A 181 4.07 8.34 -8.78
C LEU A 181 5.24 7.94 -9.69
N PHE A 182 5.61 6.66 -9.73
CA PHE A 182 6.60 6.14 -10.67
C PHE A 182 6.07 6.09 -12.11
N GLN A 183 4.81 5.70 -12.29
CA GLN A 183 4.19 5.49 -13.60
C GLN A 183 3.28 6.65 -14.02
N ARG A 184 3.67 7.90 -13.76
CA ARG A 184 2.84 9.10 -14.00
C ARG A 184 2.21 9.13 -15.39
N ASP A 185 2.96 8.76 -16.42
CA ASP A 185 2.52 8.73 -17.82
C ASP A 185 1.34 7.78 -18.06
N LEU A 186 1.26 6.68 -17.31
CA LEU A 186 0.14 5.75 -17.37
C LEU A 186 -1.16 6.41 -16.92
N PHE A 187 -1.09 7.24 -15.88
CA PHE A 187 -2.25 7.87 -15.24
C PHE A 187 -2.59 9.24 -15.85
N GLN A 188 -1.65 9.89 -16.52
CA GLN A 188 -1.79 11.26 -17.01
C GLN A 188 -3.06 11.44 -17.84
N GLY A 189 -3.95 12.32 -17.39
CA GLY A 189 -5.20 12.65 -18.10
C GLY A 189 -6.26 11.53 -18.12
N ARG A 190 -6.04 10.42 -17.41
CA ARG A 190 -6.98 9.28 -17.36
C ARG A 190 -8.10 9.47 -16.34
N THR A 191 -9.16 8.70 -16.51
CA THR A 191 -10.15 8.43 -15.45
C THR A 191 -9.78 7.14 -14.74
N VAL A 192 -9.70 7.22 -13.41
CA VAL A 192 -9.30 6.14 -12.50
C VAL A 192 -10.47 5.82 -11.58
N LEU A 193 -10.72 4.54 -11.32
CA LEU A 193 -11.66 4.06 -10.31
C LEU A 193 -10.89 3.30 -9.24
N GLU A 194 -10.96 3.73 -7.98
CA GLU A 194 -10.42 2.98 -6.84
C GLU A 194 -11.53 2.23 -6.12
N LEU A 195 -11.40 0.91 -6.01
CA LEU A 195 -12.29 0.00 -5.29
C LEU A 195 -11.74 -0.24 -3.88
N GLY A 196 -12.51 0.08 -2.85
CA GLY A 196 -12.09 -0.10 -1.46
C GLY A 196 -11.00 0.90 -1.10
N ALA A 197 -11.26 2.18 -1.36
CA ALA A 197 -10.28 3.25 -1.22
C ALA A 197 -9.89 3.55 0.24
N GLY A 198 -10.70 3.11 1.21
CA GLY A 198 -10.49 3.34 2.63
C GLY A 198 -10.32 4.82 2.95
N THR A 199 -9.14 5.19 3.43
CA THR A 199 -8.77 6.58 3.74
C THR A 199 -8.65 7.50 2.51
N GLY A 200 -8.61 6.94 1.29
CA GLY A 200 -8.47 7.67 0.04
C GLY A 200 -7.02 8.04 -0.32
N LEU A 201 -6.02 7.48 0.37
CA LEU A 201 -4.61 7.81 0.17
C LEU A 201 -4.16 7.61 -1.29
N ALA A 202 -4.46 6.46 -1.89
CA ALA A 202 -4.06 6.22 -3.28
C ALA A 202 -4.86 7.08 -4.27
N SER A 203 -6.15 7.33 -4.01
CA SER A 203 -6.97 8.28 -4.78
C SER A 203 -6.39 9.70 -4.79
N ILE A 204 -5.93 10.21 -3.64
CA ILE A 204 -5.31 11.53 -3.52
C ILE A 204 -4.06 11.59 -4.40
N ILE A 205 -3.23 10.54 -4.36
CA ILE A 205 -2.00 10.45 -5.15
C ILE A 205 -2.30 10.31 -6.64
N ALA A 206 -3.25 9.46 -7.02
CA ALA A 206 -3.71 9.32 -8.40
C ALA A 206 -4.19 10.66 -8.96
N ALA A 207 -4.90 11.48 -8.18
CA ALA A 207 -5.39 12.78 -8.64
C ALA A 207 -4.31 13.84 -8.85
N THR A 208 -3.07 13.60 -8.42
CA THR A 208 -1.93 14.49 -8.77
C THR A 208 -1.52 14.39 -10.24
N VAL A 209 -1.96 13.34 -10.94
CA VAL A 209 -1.61 13.04 -12.34
C VAL A 209 -2.84 12.74 -13.22
N ALA A 210 -3.86 12.08 -12.67
CA ALA A 210 -5.09 11.73 -13.36
C ALA A 210 -6.03 12.93 -13.53
N ARG A 211 -6.91 12.85 -14.54
CA ARG A 211 -7.96 13.85 -14.78
C ARG A 211 -9.08 13.73 -13.74
N THR A 212 -9.54 12.51 -13.52
CA THR A 212 -10.68 12.21 -12.64
C THR A 212 -10.43 10.92 -11.90
N VAL A 213 -10.66 10.92 -10.60
CA VAL A 213 -10.53 9.74 -9.74
C VAL A 213 -11.85 9.53 -9.01
N TYR A 214 -12.43 8.34 -9.13
CA TYR A 214 -13.56 7.91 -8.31
C TYR A 214 -13.00 7.16 -7.08
N CYS A 215 -12.97 7.82 -5.90
CA CYS A 215 -12.67 7.20 -4.59
C CYS A 215 -13.93 6.44 -4.16
N THR A 216 -13.91 5.11 -4.13
CA THR A 216 -15.10 4.32 -3.79
C THR A 216 -14.89 3.36 -2.64
N ASP A 217 -15.88 3.29 -1.76
CA ASP A 217 -15.94 2.40 -0.61
C ASP A 217 -17.41 2.27 -0.13
N VAL A 218 -17.64 1.65 1.02
CA VAL A 218 -18.94 1.54 1.69
C VAL A 218 -18.93 2.22 3.06
N GLY A 219 -20.11 2.68 3.49
CA GLY A 219 -20.29 3.31 4.80
C GLY A 219 -20.10 4.82 4.78
N ALA A 220 -21.17 5.56 5.09
CA ALA A 220 -21.18 7.02 5.01
C ALA A 220 -20.14 7.71 5.91
N ASP A 221 -19.80 7.11 7.07
CA ASP A 221 -18.76 7.63 7.98
C ASP A 221 -17.35 7.54 7.36
N LEU A 222 -17.03 6.40 6.72
CA LEU A 222 -15.77 6.19 6.00
C LEU A 222 -15.68 7.08 4.76
N LEU A 223 -16.74 7.16 3.96
CA LEU A 223 -16.78 8.03 2.78
C LEU A 223 -16.66 9.51 3.16
N ALA A 224 -17.26 9.94 4.27
CA ALA A 224 -17.06 11.29 4.81
C ALA A 224 -15.61 11.52 5.28
N MET A 225 -14.92 10.48 5.79
CA MET A 225 -13.48 10.53 6.07
C MET A 225 -12.64 10.65 4.78
N CYS A 226 -12.91 9.85 3.72
CA CYS A 226 -12.23 10.01 2.41
C CYS A 226 -12.41 11.45 1.91
N GLN A 227 -13.63 12.01 1.99
CA GLN A 227 -13.92 13.37 1.55
C GLN A 227 -13.13 14.44 2.32
N ARG A 228 -12.97 14.29 3.65
CA ARG A 228 -12.11 15.18 4.46
C ARG A 228 -10.64 15.06 4.08
N ASN A 229 -10.15 13.83 3.90
CA ASN A 229 -8.77 13.59 3.48
C ASN A 229 -8.48 14.21 2.11
N ILE A 230 -9.40 14.12 1.14
CA ILE A 230 -9.26 14.79 -0.15
C ILE A 230 -9.16 16.31 0.03
N ALA A 231 -10.03 16.90 0.86
CA ALA A 231 -10.02 18.33 1.12
C ALA A 231 -8.72 18.80 1.79
N LEU A 232 -8.18 18.02 2.73
CA LEU A 232 -6.90 18.30 3.41
C LEU A 232 -5.69 18.29 2.46
N ASN A 233 -5.83 17.70 1.27
CA ASN A 233 -4.76 17.53 0.29
C ASN A 233 -5.00 18.25 -1.03
N GLY A 234 -5.92 19.22 -1.07
CA GLY A 234 -6.21 20.00 -2.28
C GLY A 234 -4.99 20.75 -2.85
N HIS A 235 -3.96 21.01 -2.03
CA HIS A 235 -2.69 21.59 -2.49
C HIS A 235 -1.91 20.69 -3.45
N LEU A 236 -2.07 19.36 -3.35
CA LEU A 236 -1.36 18.39 -4.21
C LEU A 236 -1.97 18.28 -5.62
N THR A 237 -3.28 18.50 -5.74
CA THR A 237 -4.00 18.37 -7.02
C THR A 237 -4.13 19.70 -7.76
N ALA A 238 -3.90 20.84 -7.07
CA ALA A 238 -4.06 22.19 -7.63
C ALA A 238 -3.27 22.45 -8.92
N ALA A 239 -2.05 21.90 -9.04
CA ALA A 239 -1.22 22.09 -10.23
C ALA A 239 -1.64 21.21 -11.42
N GLY A 240 -2.12 19.99 -11.15
CA GLY A 240 -2.54 19.02 -12.16
C GLY A 240 -4.00 19.15 -12.61
N GLY A 241 -4.83 19.83 -11.81
CA GLY A 241 -6.26 19.99 -12.08
C GLY A 241 -7.08 18.70 -11.92
N GLY A 242 -6.51 17.66 -11.30
CA GLY A 242 -7.19 16.40 -11.06
C GLY A 242 -8.31 16.54 -10.04
N VAL A 243 -9.43 15.87 -10.31
CA VAL A 243 -10.63 15.91 -9.45
C VAL A 243 -10.86 14.53 -8.84
N VAL A 244 -11.05 14.48 -7.51
CA VAL A 244 -11.49 13.26 -6.81
C VAL A 244 -12.98 13.38 -6.49
N LYS A 245 -13.75 12.34 -6.84
CA LYS A 245 -15.17 12.20 -6.50
C LYS A 245 -15.33 11.01 -5.57
N VAL A 246 -15.85 11.25 -4.37
CA VAL A 246 -16.14 10.17 -3.40
C VAL A 246 -17.54 9.63 -3.67
N LYS A 247 -17.64 8.31 -3.85
CA LYS A 247 -18.91 7.63 -4.17
C LYS A 247 -19.05 6.30 -3.43
N GLU A 248 -20.28 5.92 -3.08
CA GLU A 248 -20.56 4.58 -2.54
C GLU A 248 -20.45 3.54 -3.66
N LEU A 249 -19.64 2.51 -3.49
CA LEU A 249 -19.65 1.34 -4.36
C LEU A 249 -19.57 0.07 -3.50
N ASP A 250 -20.74 -0.53 -3.28
CA ASP A 250 -20.89 -1.77 -2.54
C ASP A 250 -20.73 -2.98 -3.47
N TRP A 251 -19.69 -3.78 -3.25
CA TRP A 251 -19.41 -4.97 -4.06
C TRP A 251 -20.50 -6.04 -3.94
N LEU A 252 -21.27 -6.03 -2.85
CA LEU A 252 -22.37 -6.96 -2.61
C LEU A 252 -23.68 -6.55 -3.29
N LYS A 253 -23.72 -5.34 -3.88
CA LYS A 253 -24.86 -4.85 -4.69
C LYS A 253 -24.54 -4.93 -6.17
N ASP A 254 -25.59 -5.11 -6.99
CA ASP A 254 -25.45 -5.26 -8.44
C ASP A 254 -25.28 -3.93 -9.21
N ASP A 255 -25.92 -2.89 -8.71
CA ASP A 255 -25.97 -1.59 -9.37
C ASP A 255 -25.38 -0.48 -8.50
N LEU A 256 -24.88 0.56 -9.17
CA LEU A 256 -24.46 1.79 -8.53
C LEU A 256 -25.72 2.50 -7.98
N CYS A 257 -25.69 2.92 -6.71
CA CYS A 257 -26.80 3.66 -6.12
C CYS A 257 -26.90 5.04 -6.79
N THR A 258 -28.01 5.34 -7.47
CA THR A 258 -28.26 6.63 -8.12
C THR A 258 -29.38 7.44 -7.46
N ASP A 259 -29.72 7.11 -6.21
CA ASP A 259 -30.72 7.85 -5.44
C ASP A 259 -30.11 9.16 -4.90
N PRO A 260 -30.54 10.35 -5.34
CA PRO A 260 -29.95 11.62 -4.91
C PRO A 260 -30.14 11.91 -3.42
N GLU A 261 -31.07 11.24 -2.73
CA GLU A 261 -31.28 11.39 -1.29
C GLU A 261 -30.27 10.57 -0.47
N VAL A 262 -29.59 9.61 -1.10
CA VAL A 262 -28.55 8.80 -0.44
C VAL A 262 -27.20 9.52 -0.53
N PRO A 263 -26.50 9.76 0.60
CA PRO A 263 -25.17 10.35 0.59
C PRO A 263 -24.21 9.55 -0.30
N PHE A 264 -23.33 10.26 -1.02
CA PHE A 264 -22.33 9.67 -1.91
C PHE A 264 -22.90 8.82 -3.06
N SER A 265 -24.18 8.96 -3.40
CA SER A 265 -24.76 8.33 -4.58
C SER A 265 -24.16 8.85 -5.89
N TRP A 266 -24.30 8.06 -6.94
CA TRP A 266 -23.84 8.35 -8.28
C TRP A 266 -24.87 9.18 -9.05
N SER A 267 -24.46 10.30 -9.64
CA SER A 267 -25.30 10.99 -10.60
C SER A 267 -25.29 10.25 -11.95
N GLN A 268 -26.26 10.51 -12.82
CA GLN A 268 -26.25 9.92 -14.16
C GLN A 268 -25.04 10.35 -14.98
N GLU A 269 -24.57 11.58 -14.77
CA GLU A 269 -23.35 12.11 -15.39
C GLU A 269 -22.10 11.39 -14.87
N ASP A 270 -22.03 11.09 -13.57
CA ASP A 270 -20.93 10.33 -12.97
C ASP A 270 -20.88 8.90 -13.53
N VAL A 271 -22.03 8.22 -13.61
CA VAL A 271 -22.13 6.86 -14.17
C VAL A 271 -21.69 6.86 -15.64
N SER A 272 -22.15 7.83 -16.42
CA SER A 272 -21.79 7.96 -17.84
C SER A 272 -20.30 8.22 -18.02
N ASP A 273 -19.71 9.16 -17.27
CA ASP A 273 -18.27 9.46 -17.34
C ASP A 273 -17.43 8.27 -16.88
N LEU A 274 -17.85 7.55 -15.83
CA LEU A 274 -17.20 6.33 -15.36
C LEU A 274 -17.10 5.30 -16.49
N TYR A 275 -18.22 4.94 -17.12
CA TYR A 275 -18.23 3.90 -18.15
C TYR A 275 -17.52 4.33 -19.44
N SER A 276 -17.61 5.61 -19.81
CA SER A 276 -17.04 6.13 -21.06
C SER A 276 -15.53 6.39 -21.00
N HIS A 277 -14.97 6.66 -19.82
CA HIS A 277 -13.59 7.17 -19.72
C HIS A 277 -12.66 6.36 -18.80
N THR A 278 -13.18 5.48 -17.95
CA THR A 278 -12.31 4.71 -17.03
C THR A 278 -11.41 3.78 -17.82
N THR A 279 -10.10 3.89 -17.55
CA THR A 279 -9.06 3.05 -18.17
C THR A 279 -8.15 2.41 -17.13
N ILE A 280 -8.23 2.85 -15.88
CA ILE A 280 -7.44 2.29 -14.77
C ILE A 280 -8.39 1.99 -13.61
N LEU A 281 -8.30 0.78 -13.07
CA LEU A 281 -8.92 0.40 -11.80
C LEU A 281 -7.82 0.18 -10.77
N LEU A 282 -8.05 0.61 -9.53
CA LEU A 282 -7.12 0.47 -8.42
C LEU A 282 -7.80 -0.29 -7.28
N ALA A 283 -7.05 -1.09 -6.54
CA ALA A 283 -7.46 -1.59 -5.23
C ALA A 283 -6.21 -1.88 -4.39
N ALA A 284 -6.23 -1.52 -3.11
CA ALA A 284 -5.12 -1.78 -2.19
C ALA A 284 -5.62 -2.42 -0.90
N GLU A 285 -5.06 -3.56 -0.52
CA GLU A 285 -5.32 -4.22 0.78
C GLU A 285 -6.78 -4.64 0.99
N VAL A 286 -7.45 -5.02 -0.09
CA VAL A 286 -8.86 -5.45 -0.08
C VAL A 286 -9.04 -6.97 0.05
N PHE A 287 -7.96 -7.74 0.16
CA PHE A 287 -7.96 -9.21 0.18
C PHE A 287 -7.71 -9.75 1.59
N TYR A 288 -8.76 -9.74 2.41
CA TYR A 288 -8.69 -10.22 3.80
C TYR A 288 -9.86 -11.15 4.18
N ASP A 289 -10.87 -11.26 3.31
CA ASP A 289 -12.05 -12.10 3.47
C ASP A 289 -12.41 -12.71 2.10
N ASP A 290 -12.72 -14.00 2.07
CA ASP A 290 -12.94 -14.74 0.83
C ASP A 290 -14.23 -14.32 0.12
N ASP A 291 -15.30 -14.00 0.87
CA ASP A 291 -16.58 -13.56 0.31
C ASP A 291 -16.47 -12.15 -0.27
N LEU A 292 -15.73 -11.26 0.39
CA LEU A 292 -15.42 -9.92 -0.14
C LEU A 292 -14.49 -9.98 -1.35
N THR A 293 -13.49 -10.87 -1.35
CA THR A 293 -12.62 -11.11 -2.51
C THR A 293 -13.44 -11.58 -3.71
N ASP A 294 -14.34 -12.54 -3.48
CA ASP A 294 -15.30 -13.02 -4.47
C ASP A 294 -16.20 -11.90 -5.00
N ALA A 295 -16.73 -11.05 -4.11
CA ALA A 295 -17.56 -9.91 -4.47
C ALA A 295 -16.78 -8.91 -5.34
N LEU A 296 -15.56 -8.54 -4.95
CA LEU A 296 -14.69 -7.64 -5.69
C LEU A 296 -14.47 -8.13 -7.13
N PHE A 297 -14.11 -9.40 -7.34
CA PHE A 297 -13.87 -9.92 -8.69
C PHE A 297 -15.14 -10.02 -9.53
N ARG A 298 -16.31 -10.26 -8.91
CA ARG A 298 -17.60 -10.15 -9.61
C ARG A 298 -17.90 -8.71 -10.00
N THR A 299 -17.68 -7.74 -9.10
CA THR A 299 -17.82 -6.31 -9.39
C THR A 299 -16.88 -5.88 -10.51
N LEU A 300 -15.60 -6.24 -10.45
CA LEU A 300 -14.62 -5.97 -11.51
C LEU A 300 -15.13 -6.53 -12.83
N SER A 301 -15.58 -7.80 -12.85
CA SER A 301 -16.16 -8.41 -14.04
C SER A 301 -17.36 -7.62 -14.57
N ARG A 302 -18.30 -7.19 -13.72
CA ARG A 302 -19.44 -6.36 -14.16
C ARG A 302 -19.01 -5.01 -14.71
N LEU A 303 -18.07 -4.33 -14.04
CA LEU A 303 -17.57 -3.01 -14.44
C LEU A 303 -16.91 -3.09 -15.82
N VAL A 304 -15.97 -4.02 -16.02
CA VAL A 304 -15.23 -4.11 -17.29
C VAL A 304 -16.11 -4.50 -18.49
N HIS A 305 -17.27 -5.13 -18.26
CA HIS A 305 -18.27 -5.38 -19.31
C HIS A 305 -19.12 -4.14 -19.65
N LYS A 306 -19.18 -3.14 -18.76
CA LYS A 306 -19.87 -1.88 -18.96
C LYS A 306 -18.92 -0.77 -19.46
N LEU A 307 -17.61 -0.88 -19.23
CA LEU A 307 -16.61 0.07 -19.73
C LEU A 307 -16.52 0.02 -21.26
N GLU A 308 -16.40 1.20 -21.88
CA GLU A 308 -16.23 1.33 -23.33
C GLU A 308 -14.79 1.10 -23.79
N ASN A 309 -13.81 1.29 -22.89
CA ASN A 309 -12.39 1.19 -23.19
C ASN A 309 -11.77 -0.08 -22.61
N ALA A 310 -10.69 -0.53 -23.24
CA ALA A 310 -9.75 -1.42 -22.57
C ALA A 310 -9.23 -0.76 -21.28
N CYS A 311 -9.02 -1.55 -20.24
CA CYS A 311 -8.60 -1.05 -18.95
C CYS A 311 -7.55 -1.95 -18.30
N THR A 312 -6.82 -1.38 -17.34
CA THR A 312 -5.87 -2.10 -16.50
C THR A 312 -6.29 -1.96 -15.05
N ALA A 313 -6.54 -3.08 -14.36
CA ALA A 313 -6.68 -3.09 -12.92
C ALA A 313 -5.29 -3.27 -12.27
N ILE A 314 -4.94 -2.45 -11.30
CA ILE A 314 -3.70 -2.52 -10.53
C ILE A 314 -4.08 -2.79 -9.07
N LEU A 315 -3.63 -3.93 -8.56
CA LEU A 315 -4.02 -4.47 -7.26
C LEU A 315 -2.78 -4.57 -6.36
N SER A 316 -2.81 -3.94 -5.20
CA SER A 316 -1.80 -4.10 -4.16
C SER A 316 -2.28 -5.07 -3.09
N VAL A 317 -1.39 -5.96 -2.65
CA VAL A 317 -1.68 -6.96 -1.61
C VAL A 317 -0.46 -7.22 -0.72
N GLU A 318 -0.68 -7.33 0.58
CA GLU A 318 0.27 -7.81 1.57
C GLU A 318 -0.04 -9.26 1.94
N LYS A 319 0.95 -10.14 1.83
CA LYS A 319 0.84 -11.52 2.28
C LYS A 319 0.81 -11.59 3.81
N ARG A 320 -0.37 -11.86 4.37
CA ARG A 320 -0.55 -12.09 5.81
C ARG A 320 -0.39 -13.57 6.14
N LEU A 321 0.77 -13.92 6.69
CA LEU A 321 1.11 -15.28 7.12
C LEU A 321 0.50 -15.55 8.50
N ASN A 322 -0.47 -16.44 8.57
CA ASN A 322 -1.16 -16.81 9.81
C ASN A 322 -0.98 -18.31 10.08
N PHE A 323 -0.70 -18.68 11.32
CA PHE A 323 -0.81 -20.10 11.71
C PHE A 323 -2.29 -20.45 11.81
N THR A 324 -2.76 -21.41 11.02
CA THR A 324 -4.18 -21.80 11.05
C THR A 324 -4.35 -23.17 11.69
N LEU A 325 -5.30 -23.27 12.63
CA LEU A 325 -5.61 -24.54 13.30
C LEU A 325 -6.12 -25.60 12.32
N ARG A 326 -6.71 -25.18 11.20
CA ARG A 326 -7.20 -26.07 10.15
C ARG A 326 -6.06 -26.86 9.49
N HIS A 327 -4.95 -26.18 9.21
CA HIS A 327 -3.81 -26.76 8.51
C HIS A 327 -2.68 -27.16 9.47
N LEU A 328 -2.73 -26.71 10.72
CA LEU A 328 -1.66 -26.86 11.72
C LEU A 328 -0.31 -26.39 11.17
N ASP A 329 -0.34 -25.34 10.33
CA ASP A 329 0.82 -24.79 9.63
C ASP A 329 0.61 -23.29 9.39
N VAL A 330 1.68 -22.59 9.02
CA VAL A 330 1.63 -21.20 8.55
C VAL A 330 1.08 -21.15 7.14
N THR A 331 -0.07 -20.51 6.96
CA THR A 331 -0.75 -20.36 5.68
C THR A 331 -1.00 -18.88 5.36
N CYS A 332 -1.40 -18.62 4.11
CA CYS A 332 -1.80 -17.29 3.64
C CYS A 332 -3.13 -17.38 2.90
N GLU A 333 -4.15 -17.93 3.57
CA GLU A 333 -5.41 -18.38 2.93
C GLU A 333 -6.08 -17.31 2.06
N ALA A 334 -6.22 -16.08 2.56
CA ALA A 334 -6.82 -14.97 1.79
C ALA A 334 -6.00 -14.64 0.52
N TYR A 335 -4.67 -14.69 0.61
CA TYR A 335 -3.81 -14.48 -0.56
C TYR A 335 -3.90 -15.65 -1.55
N ASP A 336 -3.95 -16.89 -1.05
CA ASP A 336 -4.11 -18.08 -1.90
C ASP A 336 -5.44 -18.04 -2.65
N HIS A 337 -6.52 -17.60 -2.00
CA HIS A 337 -7.82 -17.38 -2.62
C HIS A 337 -7.77 -16.28 -3.69
N PHE A 338 -7.16 -15.14 -3.39
CA PHE A 338 -6.89 -14.08 -4.37
C PHE A 338 -6.10 -14.61 -5.59
N ARG A 339 -5.04 -15.38 -5.39
CA ARG A 339 -4.24 -15.98 -6.47
C ARG A 339 -5.06 -16.96 -7.30
N SER A 340 -5.98 -17.71 -6.68
CA SER A 340 -6.89 -18.59 -7.40
C SER A 340 -7.79 -17.82 -8.37
N TRP A 341 -8.25 -16.63 -7.99
CA TRP A 341 -9.02 -15.74 -8.86
C TRP A 341 -8.21 -15.22 -10.04
N LEU A 342 -6.96 -14.80 -9.81
CA LEU A 342 -6.07 -14.37 -10.89
C LEU A 342 -5.89 -15.48 -11.94
N GLN A 343 -5.63 -16.71 -11.50
CA GLN A 343 -5.52 -17.87 -12.41
C GLN A 343 -6.84 -18.16 -13.13
N ARG A 344 -7.98 -17.98 -12.45
CA ARG A 344 -9.30 -18.17 -13.05
C ARG A 344 -9.54 -17.16 -14.17
N LEU A 345 -9.18 -15.88 -13.97
CA LEU A 345 -9.30 -14.84 -14.99
C LEU A 345 -8.47 -15.16 -16.23
N GLU A 346 -7.21 -15.59 -16.08
CA GLU A 346 -6.37 -15.97 -17.23
C GLU A 346 -6.92 -17.17 -18.02
N ARG A 347 -7.63 -18.08 -17.35
CA ARG A 347 -8.26 -19.25 -17.97
C ARG A 347 -9.61 -18.95 -18.60
N LEU A 348 -10.18 -17.75 -18.41
CA LEU A 348 -11.42 -17.36 -19.07
C LEU A 348 -11.16 -17.21 -20.57
N ALA A 349 -11.51 -18.26 -21.32
CA ALA A 349 -11.47 -18.29 -22.77
C ALA A 349 -12.89 -18.16 -23.35
N GLY A 350 -13.00 -17.58 -24.56
CA GLY A 350 -14.25 -17.55 -25.33
C GLY A 350 -15.26 -16.46 -24.94
N GLY A 351 -14.88 -15.51 -24.08
CA GLY A 351 -15.67 -14.32 -23.75
C GLY A 351 -15.47 -13.16 -24.75
N ARG A 352 -16.24 -12.08 -24.56
CA ARG A 352 -16.06 -10.80 -25.29
C ARG A 352 -14.80 -10.03 -24.85
N LEU A 353 -14.25 -10.40 -23.70
CA LEU A 353 -13.07 -9.78 -23.09
C LEU A 353 -11.99 -10.83 -22.91
N ARG A 354 -10.74 -10.41 -23.12
CA ARG A 354 -9.53 -11.17 -22.82
C ARG A 354 -8.90 -10.57 -21.56
N PHE A 355 -8.50 -11.46 -20.66
CA PHE A 355 -7.76 -11.12 -19.45
C PHE A 355 -6.31 -11.58 -19.59
N ALA A 356 -5.37 -10.72 -19.20
CA ALA A 356 -3.98 -11.09 -18.98
C ALA A 356 -3.54 -10.58 -17.61
N VAL A 357 -2.84 -11.40 -16.85
CA VAL A 357 -2.42 -11.06 -15.48
C VAL A 357 -0.91 -11.06 -15.40
N GLU A 358 -0.32 -10.01 -14.84
CA GLU A 358 1.13 -9.92 -14.61
C GLU A 358 1.44 -9.45 -13.18
N PRO A 359 2.43 -10.04 -12.49
CA PRO A 359 3.00 -9.42 -11.31
C PRO A 359 3.84 -8.21 -11.72
N VAL A 360 3.87 -7.19 -10.88
CA VAL A 360 4.73 -6.02 -11.04
C VAL A 360 5.93 -6.17 -10.10
N GLU A 361 7.13 -6.08 -10.64
CA GLU A 361 8.35 -6.09 -9.84
C GLU A 361 8.41 -4.81 -8.98
N ALA A 362 8.58 -4.98 -7.67
CA ALA A 362 8.62 -3.88 -6.70
C ALA A 362 9.96 -3.10 -6.69
N SER A 363 10.69 -3.10 -7.81
CA SER A 363 11.99 -2.44 -8.00
C SER A 363 11.88 -0.94 -8.34
N PHE A 364 10.65 -0.41 -8.44
CA PHE A 364 10.42 1.03 -8.64
C PHE A 364 10.79 1.85 -7.39
N PRO A 365 11.14 3.15 -7.55
CA PRO A 365 11.54 4.00 -6.44
C PRO A 365 10.50 4.05 -5.32
N GLN A 366 10.99 4.21 -4.08
CA GLN A 366 10.14 4.49 -2.93
C GLN A 366 10.08 6.00 -2.73
N LEU A 367 8.91 6.59 -2.96
CA LEU A 367 8.67 8.03 -2.95
C LEU A 367 7.89 8.47 -1.71
N LEU A 368 7.39 7.52 -0.93
CA LEU A 368 6.82 7.72 0.40
C LEU A 368 7.70 7.06 1.45
N VAL A 369 7.80 7.68 2.62
CA VAL A 369 8.58 7.12 3.73
C VAL A 369 7.73 6.09 4.49
N TYR A 370 8.05 4.80 4.33
CA TYR A 370 7.44 3.67 5.05
C TYR A 370 8.33 2.42 4.94
N GLU A 371 7.98 1.34 5.62
CA GLU A 371 8.69 0.07 5.49
C GLU A 371 8.10 -0.76 4.32
N ARG A 372 8.82 -0.83 3.20
CA ARG A 372 8.46 -1.71 2.08
C ARG A 372 9.00 -3.12 2.33
N ILE A 373 8.14 -3.99 2.85
CA ILE A 373 8.46 -5.40 3.15
C ILE A 373 8.31 -6.31 1.92
N GLN A 374 8.90 -7.50 1.95
CA GLN A 374 8.88 -8.45 0.82
C GLN A 374 7.51 -9.09 0.57
N GLN A 375 6.61 -9.02 1.54
CA GLN A 375 5.25 -9.54 1.49
C GLN A 375 4.31 -8.65 0.68
N LEU A 376 4.73 -7.43 0.38
CA LEU A 376 3.99 -6.48 -0.45
C LEU A 376 4.17 -6.81 -1.93
N GLU A 377 3.06 -7.03 -2.63
CA GLU A 377 3.02 -7.31 -4.05
C GLU A 377 2.07 -6.37 -4.79
N LEU A 378 2.41 -6.11 -6.05
CA LEU A 378 1.53 -5.46 -7.01
C LEU A 378 1.23 -6.42 -8.16
N TRP A 379 -0.03 -6.43 -8.59
CA TRP A 379 -0.52 -7.22 -9.70
C TRP A 379 -1.27 -6.34 -10.68
N LYS A 380 -1.12 -6.60 -11.97
CA LYS A 380 -1.91 -5.99 -13.03
C LYS A 380 -2.80 -7.02 -13.70
N ILE A 381 -4.01 -6.59 -14.02
CA ILE A 381 -4.95 -7.33 -14.85
C ILE A 381 -5.28 -6.43 -16.05
N PHE A 382 -4.81 -6.82 -17.22
CA PHE A 382 -5.20 -6.18 -18.47
C PHE A 382 -6.50 -6.77 -18.96
N VAL A 383 -7.44 -5.90 -19.34
CA VAL A 383 -8.74 -6.28 -19.87
C VAL A 383 -8.95 -5.61 -21.21
N GLU A 384 -8.99 -6.42 -22.26
CA GLU A 384 -9.11 -5.96 -23.64
C GLU A 384 -10.28 -6.63 -24.35
N PRO A 385 -11.02 -5.92 -25.22
CA PRO A 385 -12.00 -6.55 -26.10
C PRO A 385 -11.35 -7.58 -27.01
N VAL A 386 -12.02 -8.73 -27.20
CA VAL A 386 -11.60 -9.71 -28.21
C VAL A 386 -11.99 -9.14 -29.58
N THR A 387 -10.98 -8.89 -30.43
CA THR A 387 -11.13 -8.34 -31.79
C THR A 387 -11.46 -9.41 -32.83
#